data_AF-A0A939QYH7-F1
#
_entry.id   AF-A0A939QYH7-F1
#
_cell.length_a   1.000
_cell.length_b   1.000
_cell.length_c   1.000
_cell.angle_alpha   90.00
_cell.angle_beta   90.00
_cell.angle_gamma   90.00
#
_symmetry.space_group_name_H-M   'P 1'
#
loop_
_entity.id
_entity.type
_entity.pdbx_description
1 polymer ?
#
loop_
_entity_poly.entity_id
_entity_poly.type
_entity_poly.pdbx_seq_one_letter_code
_entity_poly.pdbx_strand_id
1 'polypeptide(L)'
;MPKPTFRFTHYDLKEQRPGTILEISLSAVNNVRLMNATNFQRFREGLDFKYLGGVAKKSPVKMVVPEFAHWHLVVDMEGHHGLAESAVKMVAPPTGQKRAS
;
A
#
# COMPACT_ATOMS: atom_id res chain seq x y z
N MET A 1 -8.59 -12.94 -19.02
CA MET A 1 -7.47 -12.31 -18.29
C MET A 1 -7.39 -12.96 -16.91
N PRO A 2 -6.22 -13.45 -16.47
CA PRO A 2 -6.12 -14.07 -15.15
C PRO A 2 -6.26 -12.97 -14.10
N LYS A 3 -7.36 -13.01 -13.35
CA LYS A 3 -7.50 -12.25 -12.11
C LYS A 3 -6.53 -12.85 -11.08
N PRO A 4 -6.05 -12.07 -10.09
CA PRO A 4 -5.32 -12.64 -8.95
C PRO A 4 -6.09 -13.84 -8.39
N THR A 5 -5.41 -14.97 -8.23
CA THR A 5 -6.03 -16.23 -7.77
C THR A 5 -6.32 -16.23 -6.27
N PHE A 6 -5.82 -15.23 -5.56
CA PHE A 6 -5.98 -15.01 -4.12
C PHE A 6 -6.89 -13.82 -3.83
N ARG A 7 -7.51 -13.82 -2.65
CA ARG A 7 -8.32 -12.70 -2.17
C ARG A 7 -7.42 -11.55 -1.71
N PHE A 8 -7.91 -10.33 -1.90
CA PHE A 8 -7.23 -9.13 -1.45
C PHE A 8 -8.23 -8.02 -1.11
N THR A 9 -7.79 -7.09 -0.27
CA THR A 9 -8.43 -5.80 -0.04
C THR A 9 -7.65 -4.73 -0.79
N HIS A 10 -8.35 -3.86 -1.50
CA HIS A 10 -7.77 -2.76 -2.27
C HIS A 10 -8.16 -1.41 -1.66
N TYR A 11 -7.17 -0.54 -1.50
CA TYR A 11 -7.35 0.86 -1.15
C TYR A 11 -6.83 1.73 -2.29
N ASP A 12 -7.72 2.54 -2.86
CA ASP A 12 -7.34 3.61 -3.76
C ASP A 12 -6.96 4.85 -2.96
N LEU A 13 -5.65 5.11 -2.86
CA LEU A 13 -5.11 6.22 -2.06
C LEU A 13 -5.11 7.55 -2.82
N LYS A 14 -5.55 7.56 -4.09
CA LYS A 14 -5.51 8.75 -4.96
C LYS A 14 -4.08 9.28 -5.11
N GLU A 15 -3.96 10.53 -5.54
CA GLU A 15 -2.68 11.22 -5.65
C GLU A 15 -2.06 11.46 -4.27
N GLN A 16 -0.83 10.98 -4.08
CA GLN A 16 -0.06 11.22 -2.86
C GLN A 16 1.26 11.88 -3.19
N ARG A 17 1.72 12.71 -2.27
CA ARG A 17 2.99 13.44 -2.37
C ARG A 17 4.11 12.66 -1.69
N PRO A 18 5.38 12.89 -2.08
CA PRO A 18 6.52 12.33 -1.38
C PRO A 18 6.45 12.69 0.11
N GLY A 19 6.79 11.72 0.97
CA GLY A 19 6.80 11.91 2.41
C GLY A 19 5.47 11.68 3.11
N THR A 20 4.34 11.47 2.40
CA THR A 20 3.12 10.97 3.04
C THR A 20 3.42 9.65 3.73
N ILE A 21 3.02 9.54 5.00
CA ILE A 21 3.17 8.32 5.80
C ILE A 21 1.85 7.55 5.77
N LEU A 22 1.91 6.31 5.32
CA LEU A 22 0.81 5.36 5.40
C LEU A 22 1.00 4.51 6.65
N GLU A 23 0.01 4.50 7.52
CA GLU A 23 -0.08 3.58 8.66
C GLU A 23 -1.14 2.51 8.34
N ILE A 24 -0.70 1.26 8.25
CA ILE A 24 -1.54 0.12 7.84
C ILE A 24 -1.72 -0.80 9.04
N SER A 25 -2.95 -0.88 9.54
CA SER A 25 -3.34 -1.82 10.59
C SER A 25 -3.81 -3.13 9.96
N LEU A 26 -3.42 -4.26 10.55
CA LEU A 26 -3.75 -5.62 10.09
C LEU A 26 -4.15 -6.48 11.27
N SER A 27 -5.20 -7.30 11.12
CA SER A 27 -5.59 -8.28 12.15
C SER A 27 -4.76 -9.57 12.14
N ALA A 28 -4.04 -9.86 11.06
CA ALA A 28 -3.19 -11.03 10.91
C ALA A 28 -2.01 -10.77 9.95
N VAL A 29 -1.09 -11.73 9.86
CA VAL A 29 0.04 -11.68 8.93
C VAL A 29 -0.47 -11.83 7.49
N ASN A 30 -0.24 -10.81 6.68
CA ASN A 30 -0.57 -10.78 5.26
C ASN A 30 0.45 -9.96 4.49
N ASN A 31 0.37 -9.99 3.16
CA ASN A 31 1.22 -9.15 2.33
C ASN A 31 0.64 -7.74 2.26
N VAL A 32 1.50 -6.74 2.31
CA VAL A 32 1.16 -5.33 2.08
C VAL A 32 1.96 -4.85 0.88
N ARG A 33 1.27 -4.44 -0.19
CA ARG A 33 1.88 -4.00 -1.44
C ARG A 33 1.41 -2.61 -1.82
N LEU A 34 2.31 -1.65 -1.80
CA LEU A 34 2.10 -0.30 -2.29
C LEU A 34 2.59 -0.18 -3.73
N MET A 35 1.72 0.27 -4.63
CA MET A 35 1.96 0.34 -6.06
C MET A 35 1.46 1.66 -6.62
N ASN A 36 2.16 2.20 -7.62
CA ASN A 36 1.58 3.27 -8.43
C ASN A 36 0.50 2.71 -9.39
N ALA A 37 -0.26 3.59 -10.04
CA ALA A 37 -1.35 3.22 -10.95
C ALA A 37 -0.94 2.20 -12.03
N THR A 38 0.22 2.40 -12.69
CA THR A 38 0.72 1.48 -13.72
C THR A 38 0.99 0.07 -13.17
N ASN A 39 1.63 -0.04 -12.01
CA ASN A 39 1.91 -1.34 -11.41
C ASN A 39 0.64 -2.01 -10.85
N PHE A 40 -0.32 -1.23 -10.34
CA PHE A 40 -1.61 -1.77 -9.90
C PHE A 40 -2.41 -2.36 -11.07
N GLN A 41 -2.39 -1.73 -12.24
CA GLN A 41 -3.02 -2.29 -13.43
C GLN A 41 -2.38 -3.63 -13.81
N ARG A 42 -1.03 -3.69 -13.85
CA ARG A 42 -0.30 -4.93 -14.13
C ARG A 42 -0.60 -6.03 -13.11
N PHE A 43 -0.68 -5.69 -11.82
CA PHE A 43 -1.11 -6.61 -10.75
C PHE A 43 -2.49 -7.21 -11.04
N ARG A 44 -3.46 -6.37 -11.45
CA ARG A 44 -4.81 -6.82 -11.79
C ARG A 44 -4.87 -7.72 -13.02
N GLU A 45 -3.94 -7.54 -13.95
CA GLU A 45 -3.82 -8.30 -15.20
C GLU A 45 -2.96 -9.57 -15.05
N GLY A 46 -2.34 -9.78 -13.88
CA GLY A 46 -1.43 -10.90 -13.63
C GLY A 46 -0.10 -10.79 -14.39
N LEU A 47 0.32 -9.57 -14.73
CA LEU A 47 1.59 -9.27 -15.40
C LEU A 47 2.68 -8.92 -14.38
N ASP A 48 3.94 -8.86 -14.83
CA ASP A 48 5.06 -8.44 -13.99
C ASP A 48 4.89 -6.99 -13.51
N PHE A 49 4.89 -6.82 -12.19
CA PHE A 49 4.71 -5.52 -11.52
C PHE A 49 5.73 -5.33 -10.40
N LYS A 50 5.97 -4.07 -10.04
CA LYS A 50 6.80 -3.65 -8.92
C LYS A 50 5.94 -3.09 -7.80
N TYR A 51 6.36 -3.31 -6.56
CA TYR A 51 5.68 -2.79 -5.38
C TYR A 51 6.68 -2.48 -4.26
N LEU A 52 6.26 -1.64 -3.32
CA LEU A 52 6.93 -1.46 -2.04
C LEU A 52 6.18 -2.24 -0.96
N GLY A 53 6.90 -2.82 -0.01
CA GLY A 53 6.33 -3.61 1.09
C GLY A 53 6.75 -5.08 1.01
N GLY A 54 5.85 -5.98 1.38
CA GLY A 54 6.11 -7.42 1.53
C GLY A 54 5.27 -8.04 2.63
N VAL A 55 5.77 -9.12 3.24
CA VAL A 55 5.08 -9.81 4.32
C VAL A 55 5.08 -8.95 5.60
N ALA A 56 3.91 -8.51 6.04
CA ALA A 56 3.75 -7.73 7.25
C ALA A 56 3.54 -8.64 8.47
N LYS A 57 4.61 -8.82 9.26
CA LYS A 57 4.59 -9.67 10.48
C LYS A 57 4.22 -8.91 11.76
N LYS A 58 4.20 -7.57 11.70
CA LYS A 58 3.89 -6.68 12.83
C LYS A 58 2.92 -5.61 12.35
N SER A 59 2.09 -5.12 13.26
CA SER A 59 1.10 -4.07 12.99
C SER A 59 1.18 -2.97 14.07
N PRO A 60 1.05 -1.68 13.71
CA PRO A 60 0.87 -1.16 12.34
C PRO A 60 2.15 -1.20 11.50
N VAL A 61 1.99 -1.37 10.18
CA VAL A 61 3.06 -1.17 9.20
C VAL A 61 3.12 0.30 8.84
N LYS A 62 4.31 0.90 8.81
CA LYS A 62 4.51 2.26 8.32
C LYS A 62 5.25 2.24 6.99
N MET A 63 4.71 2.95 6.00
CA MET A 63 5.35 3.13 4.70
C MET A 63 5.37 4.59 4.31
N VAL A 64 6.47 5.04 3.71
CA VAL A 64 6.62 6.40 3.22
C VAL A 64 6.42 6.39 1.70
N VAL A 65 5.56 7.27 1.20
CA VAL A 65 5.38 7.47 -0.23
C VAL A 65 6.66 8.09 -0.81
N PRO A 66 7.32 7.45 -1.79
CA PRO A 66 8.63 7.91 -2.27
C PRO A 66 8.54 9.05 -3.29
N GLU A 67 7.44 9.12 -4.05
CA GLU A 67 7.29 10.06 -5.17
C GLU A 67 5.83 10.50 -5.33
N PHE A 68 5.63 11.60 -6.06
CA PHE A 68 4.31 12.08 -6.41
C PHE A 68 3.69 11.17 -7.48
N ALA A 69 2.62 10.47 -7.14
CA ALA A 69 1.86 9.63 -8.08
C ALA A 69 0.47 9.30 -7.54
N HIS A 70 -0.35 8.66 -8.37
CA HIS A 70 -1.57 7.98 -7.93
C HIS A 70 -1.19 6.60 -7.36
N TRP A 71 -1.45 6.40 -6.06
CA TRP A 71 -1.06 5.20 -5.34
C TRP A 71 -2.24 4.29 -4.99
N HIS A 72 -1.96 2.99 -5.00
CA HIS A 72 -2.86 1.94 -4.56
C HIS A 72 -2.16 1.06 -3.54
N LEU A 73 -2.88 0.72 -2.47
CA LEU A 73 -2.45 -0.28 -1.50
C LEU A 73 -3.26 -1.55 -1.70
N VAL A 74 -2.58 -2.69 -1.69
CA VAL A 74 -3.19 -4.01 -1.66
C VAL A 74 -2.75 -4.73 -0.39
N VAL A 75 -3.73 -5.31 0.32
CA VAL A 75 -3.50 -6.31 1.36
C VAL A 75 -3.98 -7.64 0.82
N ASP A 76 -3.11 -8.64 0.72
CA ASP A 76 -3.45 -9.92 0.09
C ASP A 76 -3.01 -11.15 0.90
N MET A 77 -3.66 -12.28 0.60
CA MET A 77 -3.45 -13.57 1.25
C MET A 77 -2.57 -14.54 0.46
N GLU A 78 -1.79 -14.06 -0.50
CA GLU A 78 -0.87 -14.94 -1.23
C GLU A 78 0.12 -15.60 -0.25
N GLY A 79 0.06 -16.93 -0.13
CA GLY A 79 0.88 -17.69 0.82
C GLY A 79 0.41 -17.69 2.28
N HIS A 80 -0.78 -17.17 2.59
CA HIS A 80 -1.35 -17.10 3.95
C HIS A 80 -2.72 -17.78 4.05
N HIS A 81 -3.09 -18.24 5.24
CA HIS A 81 -4.31 -19.02 5.48
C HIS A 81 -5.62 -18.21 5.37
N GLY A 82 -5.55 -16.88 5.38
CA GLY A 82 -6.71 -16.01 5.33
C GLY A 82 -6.34 -14.58 4.95
N LEU A 83 -7.36 -13.78 4.62
CA LEU A 83 -7.23 -12.36 4.38
C LEU A 83 -7.50 -11.60 5.68
N ALA A 84 -6.51 -10.85 6.17
CA ALA A 84 -6.66 -9.98 7.32
C ALA A 84 -7.67 -8.87 7.08
N GLU A 85 -8.39 -8.52 8.14
CA GLU A 85 -9.02 -7.21 8.24
C GLU A 85 -7.93 -6.15 8.26
N SER A 86 -8.18 -5.06 7.55
CA SER A 86 -7.18 -4.01 7.36
C SER A 86 -7.80 -2.63 7.36
N ALA A 87 -7.00 -1.65 7.77
CA ALA A 87 -7.33 -0.24 7.71
C ALA A 87 -6.09 0.58 7.37
N VAL A 88 -6.28 1.66 6.61
CA VAL A 88 -5.21 2.57 6.20
C VAL A 88 -5.50 3.96 6.74
N LYS A 89 -4.52 4.52 7.44
CA LYS A 89 -4.51 5.92 7.84
C LYS A 89 -3.39 6.64 7.10
N MET A 90 -3.73 7.76 6.46
CA MET A 90 -2.76 8.62 5.79
C MET A 90 -2.41 9.78 6.73
N VAL A 91 -1.12 9.97 6.96
CA VAL A 91 -0.58 11.09 7.73
C VAL A 91 0.23 11.94 6.76
N ALA A 92 -0.18 13.20 6.61
CA ALA A 92 0.53 14.15 5.75
C ALA A 92 2.01 14.26 6.19
N PRO A 93 2.94 14.47 5.25
CA PRO A 93 4.32 14.78 5.63
C PRO A 93 4.28 15.99 6.57
N PRO A 94 5.11 16.03 7.64
CA PRO A 94 5.20 17.21 8.49
C PRO A 94 5.47 18.41 7.60
N THR A 95 4.50 19.32 7.54
CA THR A 95 4.67 20.58 6.83
C THR A 95 5.79 21.31 7.55
N GLY A 96 6.92 21.49 6.86
CA GLY A 96 7.94 22.41 7.32
C GLY A 96 7.26 23.74 7.55
N GLN A 97 7.03 24.10 8.82
CA GLN A 97 6.69 25.44 9.22
C GLN A 97 7.83 26.29 8.66
N LYS A 98 7.55 27.05 7.60
CA LYS A 98 8.54 27.98 7.03
C LYS A 98 9.07 28.79 8.21
N ARG A 99 10.36 28.63 8.52
CA ARG A 99 11.05 29.63 9.34
C ARG A 99 10.97 30.92 8.53
N ALA A 100 10.10 31.82 8.97
CA ALA A 100 10.18 33.21 8.56
C ALA A 100 11.50 33.76 9.13
N SER A 101 12.35 34.25 8.24
CA SER A 101 13.48 35.12 8.51
C SER A 101 13.52 36.16 7.41
#